data_AF-K1TS18-F1
#
_entry.id   AF-K1TS18-F1
#
_cell.length_a   1.000
_cell.length_b   1.000
_cell.length_c   1.000
_cell.angle_alpha   90.00
_cell.angle_beta   90.00
_cell.angle_gamma   90.00
#
_symmetry.space_group_name_H-M   'P 1'
#
loop_
_entity.id
_entity.type
_entity.pdbx_description
1 polymer ?
#
loop_
_entity_poly.entity_id
_entity_poly.type
_entity_poly.pdbx_seq_one_letter_code
_entity_poly.pdbx_strand_id
1 'polypeptide(L)' 'MYIPDIFGKEKRKSEPSKEGKLGVEGVKSDVIIDALKKAGVKFDVDAESPKKTQSVTKTDLFLDGLSGGKDSAEKRA' A
#
# COMPACT_ATOMS: atom_id res chain seq x y z
N MET A 1 -6.49 -7.38 -5.63
CA MET A 1 -7.13 -6.19 -6.23
C MET A 1 -6.78 -6.17 -7.70
N TYR A 2 -7.75 -6.31 -8.58
CA TYR A 2 -7.51 -6.27 -10.03
C TYR A 2 -7.56 -4.81 -10.50
N ILE A 3 -6.47 -4.31 -11.08
CA ILE A 3 -6.43 -3.03 -11.78
C ILE A 3 -6.44 -3.37 -13.27
N PRO A 4 -7.35 -2.77 -14.07
CA PRO A 4 -7.43 -3.09 -15.50
C PRO A 4 -6.12 -2.79 -16.22
N ASP A 5 -5.76 -3.67 -17.14
CA ASP A 5 -4.57 -3.52 -17.98
C ASP A 5 -4.82 -2.41 -19.00
N ILE A 6 -4.28 -1.23 -18.71
CA ILE A 6 -4.32 -0.07 -19.60
C ILE A 6 -2.94 0.05 -20.21
N PHE A 7 -2.81 -0.01 -21.53
CA PHE A 7 -1.53 0.23 -22.21
C PHE A 7 -1.19 1.72 -22.19
N GLY A 8 0.08 2.04 -21.95
CA GLY A 8 0.54 3.42 -21.96
C GLY A 8 1.71 3.67 -21.03
N LYS A 9 2.03 4.96 -20.87
CA LYS A 9 3.13 5.44 -20.03
C LYS A 9 2.65 6.58 -19.14
N GLU A 10 3.02 6.53 -17.88
CA GLU A 10 2.77 7.61 -16.92
C GLU A 10 3.47 8.90 -17.36
N LYS A 11 2.85 10.06 -17.08
CA LYS A 11 3.36 11.37 -17.50
C LYS A 11 4.77 11.66 -16.98
N ARG A 12 5.12 11.17 -15.79
CA ARG A 12 6.45 11.36 -15.20
C ARG A 12 7.56 10.53 -15.86
N LYS A 13 7.23 9.50 -16.62
CA LYS A 13 8.21 8.57 -17.21
C LYS A 13 8.59 9.02 -18.62
N SER A 14 9.83 8.79 -19.03
CA SER A 14 10.32 9.00 -20.41
C SER A 14 10.06 7.79 -21.31
N GLU A 15 10.01 6.58 -20.75
CA GLU A 15 9.74 5.32 -21.46
C GLU A 15 8.62 4.52 -20.79
N PRO A 16 7.85 3.72 -21.56
CA PRO A 16 6.83 2.84 -21.00
C PRO A 16 7.44 1.86 -19.99
N SER A 17 6.62 1.39 -19.06
CA SER A 17 7.03 0.35 -18.09
C SER A 17 7.46 -0.92 -18.83
N LYS A 18 8.22 -1.81 -18.20
CA LYS A 18 8.67 -3.09 -18.80
C LYS A 18 7.51 -3.94 -19.37
N GLU A 19 6.33 -3.85 -18.76
CA GLU A 19 5.12 -4.54 -19.22
C GLU A 19 4.30 -3.75 -20.27
N GLY A 20 4.69 -2.52 -20.61
CA GLY A 20 3.96 -1.63 -21.53
C GLY A 20 2.67 -1.03 -20.95
N LYS A 21 2.38 -1.30 -19.67
CA LYS A 21 1.18 -0.85 -18.99
C LYS A 21 1.36 0.50 -18.31
N LEU A 22 0.26 1.24 -18.28
CA LEU A 22 0.06 2.48 -17.57
C LEU A 22 -0.01 2.18 -16.07
N GLY A 23 0.84 2.82 -15.28
CA GLY A 23 0.78 2.69 -13.83
C GLY A 23 -0.35 3.54 -13.25
N VAL A 24 -0.60 3.36 -11.94
CA VAL A 24 -1.77 3.89 -11.22
C VAL A 24 -1.90 5.40 -11.34
N GLU A 25 -0.79 6.14 -11.41
CA GLU A 25 -0.80 7.60 -11.55
C GLU A 25 -1.48 8.08 -12.84
N GLY A 26 -1.49 7.25 -13.89
CA GLY A 26 -2.16 7.54 -15.16
C GLY A 26 -3.60 7.06 -15.25
N VAL A 27 -4.07 6.27 -14.27
CA VAL A 27 -5.41 5.71 -14.27
C VAL A 27 -6.40 6.73 -13.72
N LYS A 28 -7.56 6.88 -14.36
CA LYS A 28 -8.64 7.75 -13.85
C LYS A 28 -9.08 7.30 -12.47
N SER A 29 -9.29 8.24 -11.55
CA SER A 29 -9.72 7.97 -10.17
C SER A 29 -10.96 7.07 -10.10
N ASP A 30 -11.93 7.26 -10.99
CA ASP A 30 -13.16 6.46 -11.03
C ASP A 30 -12.89 4.97 -11.26
N VAL A 31 -11.90 4.65 -12.10
CA VAL A 31 -11.50 3.25 -12.39
C VAL A 31 -10.84 2.62 -11.17
N ILE A 32 -10.04 3.39 -10.43
CA ILE A 32 -9.41 2.95 -9.18
C ILE A 32 -10.49 2.69 -8.12
N ILE A 33 -11.45 3.60 -7.97
CA ILE A 33 -12.57 3.47 -7.03
C ILE A 33 -13.42 2.23 -7.35
N ASP A 34 -13.74 2.00 -8.63
CA ASP A 34 -14.50 0.82 -9.07
C ASP A 34 -13.74 -0.49 -8.81
N ALA A 35 -12.43 -0.51 -9.09
CA ALA A 35 -11.58 -1.66 -8.79
C ALA A 35 -11.54 -1.99 -7.29
N LEU A 36 -11.46 -0.96 -6.43
CA LEU A 36 -11.51 -1.11 -4.98
C LEU A 36 -12.87 -1.65 -4.49
N LYS A 37 -13.97 -1.12 -5.04
CA LYS A 37 -15.33 -1.61 -4.75
C LYS A 37 -15.49 -3.09 -5.14
N LYS A 38 -15.05 -3.47 -6.33
CA LYS A 38 -15.05 -4.87 -6.82
C LYS A 38 -14.20 -5.80 -5.97
N ALA A 39 -13.09 -5.29 -5.41
CA ALA A 39 -12.24 -6.05 -4.50
C ALA A 39 -12.84 -6.23 -3.09
N GLY A 40 -14.05 -5.70 -2.82
CA GLY A 40 -14.72 -5.80 -1.53
C GLY A 40 -14.13 -4.89 -0.45
N VAL A 41 -13.39 -3.85 -0.85
CA VAL A 41 -12.82 -2.88 0.09
C VAL A 41 -13.95 -2.05 0.71
N LYS A 42 -14.05 -2.05 2.03
CA LYS A 42 -14.93 -1.14 2.76
C LYS A 42 -14.28 0.24 2.82
N PHE A 43 -14.98 1.23 2.29
CA PHE A 43 -14.61 2.63 2.46
C PHE A 43 -15.15 3.08 3.80
N ASP A 44 -14.26 3.40 4.73
CA ASP A 44 -14.63 3.98 6.02
C ASP A 44 -14.80 5.49 5.82
N VAL A 45 -15.93 5.86 5.21
CA VAL A 45 -16.26 7.25 4.85
C VAL A 45 -16.59 8.11 6.07
N ASP A 46 -16.88 7.46 7.20
CA ASP A 46 -17.28 8.08 8.47
C ASP A 46 -16.26 7.77 9.59
N ALA A 47 -15.00 7.45 9.25
CA ALA A 47 -13.92 7.29 10.23
C ALA A 47 -13.56 8.65 10.86
N GLU A 48 -14.46 9.19 11.68
CA GLU A 48 -14.12 10.18 12.69
C GLU A 48 -13.12 9.51 13.63
N SER A 49 -11.86 9.83 13.41
CA SER A 49 -10.68 9.41 14.16
C SER A 49 -10.21 7.96 13.94
N PRO A 50 -8.89 7.75 13.78
CA PRO A 50 -8.33 6.41 13.82
C PRO A 50 -8.77 5.76 15.12
N LYS A 51 -9.30 4.54 15.05
CA LYS A 51 -9.57 3.72 16.25
C LYS A 51 -8.36 3.86 17.17
N LYS A 52 -8.59 4.27 18.42
CA LYS A 52 -7.56 4.32 19.47
C LYS A 52 -7.08 2.90 19.79
N THR A 53 -6.35 2.30 18.86
CA THR A 53 -5.56 1.10 19.10
C THR A 53 -4.28 1.53 19.78
N GLN A 54 -3.78 0.71 20.70
CA GLN A 54 -2.48 0.95 21.32
C GLN A 54 -1.42 1.12 20.22
N SER A 55 -0.69 2.23 20.26
CA SER A 55 0.45 2.46 19.37
C SER A 55 1.56 1.49 19.72
N VAL A 56 2.14 0.85 18.71
CA VAL A 56 3.38 0.08 18.87
C VAL A 56 4.50 1.02 19.29
N THR A 57 5.13 0.73 20.42
CA THR A 57 6.25 1.49 20.96
C THR A 57 7.59 0.84 20.57
N LYS A 58 8.67 1.62 20.69
CA LYS A 58 10.02 1.08 20.49
C LYS A 58 10.37 0.00 21.51
N THR A 59 9.80 0.07 22.72
CA THR A 59 9.97 -0.94 23.76
C THR A 59 9.34 -2.26 23.34
N ASP A 60 8.14 -2.22 22.76
CA ASP A 60 7.47 -3.43 22.24
C ASP A 60 8.37 -4.13 21.20
N LEU A 61 8.90 -3.36 20.24
CA LEU A 61 9.83 -3.90 19.24
C LEU A 61 11.13 -4.44 19.82
N PHE A 62 11.60 -3.90 20.95
CA PHE A 62 12.79 -4.40 21.63
C PHE A 62 12.49 -5.71 22.38
N LEU A 63 11.36 -5.77 23.10
CA LEU A 63 10.92 -6.96 23.83
C LEU A 63 10.62 -8.14 22.89
N ASP A 64 10.04 -7.86 21.72
CA ASP A 64 9.81 -8.86 20.67
C ASP A 64 11.11 -9.31 19.96
N GLY A 65 12.23 -8.66 20.29
CA GLY A 65 13.54 -8.92 19.69
C GLY A 65 13.64 -8.44 18.24
N LEU A 66 12.72 -7.60 17.77
CA LEU A 66 12.71 -7.02 16.43
C LEU A 66 13.63 -5.80 16.30
N SER A 67 14.14 -5.27 17.42
CA SER A 67 15.11 -4.16 17.44
C SER A 67 16.13 -4.30 18.59
N GLY A 68 17.30 -3.66 18.45
CA GLY A 68 18.30 -3.49 19.53
C GLY A 68 19.08 -4.74 19.97
N GLY A 69 18.60 -5.95 19.66
CA GLY A 69 19.29 -7.22 19.94
C GLY A 69 20.12 -7.74 18.76
N LYS A 70 21.07 -8.65 19.06
CA LYS A 70 22.00 -9.27 18.09
C LYS A 70 21.27 -9.95 16.93
N ASP A 71 20.17 -10.64 17.21
CA ASP A 71 19.43 -11.45 16.23
C ASP A 71 18.23 -10.71 15.64
N SER A 72 18.09 -9.40 15.94
CA SER A 72 16.93 -8.63 15.49
C SER A 72 16.85 -8.48 13.97
N ALA A 73 17.98 -8.50 13.28
CA ALA A 73 18.02 -8.44 11.82
C ALA A 73 17.42 -9.69 11.18
N GLU A 74 17.73 -10.87 11.72
CA GLU A 74 17.22 -12.15 11.23
C GLU A 74 15.71 -12.27 11.48
N LYS A 75 15.20 -11.79 12.62
CA LYS A 75 13.76 -11.80 12.94
C LYS A 75 12.90 -10.85 12.10
N ARG A 76 13.50 -9.92 11.35
CA ARG A 76 12.78 -9.00 10.43
C ARG A 76 12.77 -9.48 8.98
N ALA A 77 13.47 -10.58 8.66
CA ALA A 77 13.62 -11.11 7.31
C ALA A 77 12.41 -11.95 6.88
#